data_AF-A0A1F7JMS1-F1
#
_entry.id   AF-A0A1F7JMS1-F1
#
_cell.length_a   1.000
_cell.length_b   1.000
_cell.length_c   1.000
_cell.angle_alpha   90.00
_cell.angle_beta   90.00
_cell.angle_gamma   90.00
#
_symmetry.space_group_name_H-M   'P 1'
#
loop_
_entity.id
_entity.type
_entity.pdbx_description
1 polymer ?
#
loop_
_entity_poly.entity_id
_entity_poly.type
_entity_poly.pdbx_seq_one_letter_code
_entity_poly.pdbx_strand_id
1 'polypeptide(L)'
;MFDAFEIINKIKKNLTRQDLLLLLLFLGLFITSRLINLDRFPIFGDEGIYVRWAKVAWHDASWRFISLTDGKQPLQTWGIIPFLKFFPQNPLLAGRLFSVATGGFGLVGLVSCCYYLFGKRSMYFAAFFYIFTPFFLFYDRMALVDSAVNAFAIWIFFLSIILIRTIRLDVALIYGLMTGMALLAKSSVRLFLGLGFLAIIFLVSVQKKTSDRRDVIKKSINYSILYFLSSTLALVIYNIQRLSPFFHYIAEKNKTFVMTLGEFTKSPFVNFLGNIKIIPYYVLSEMGYVISLIGLIGLYFLFKKDKRLAQYIVLWIIIPFVILGFVSKVIFPRYLIFVGSMLIIPAVYVISQVKNKTTLIITMVLIVLSITYFDYAIVFDHKNIPFPEVDRGQYVEGVTAGWGIKEIVDYSRQKSKEKKVILLAEGNFGVIGDQIDAYLWPIENMELRGYWPLDKNELLQNQKELTTNYVYVIFSHRQDFPVDWPIKHIKRYGKPGDKAAIYFSELLPPGSF
;
A
#
# COMPACT_ATOMS: atom_id res chain seq x y z
N MET A 1 32.80 0.31 14.05
CA MET A 1 33.10 0.91 12.73
C MET A 1 32.38 0.10 11.67
N PHE A 2 31.76 0.77 10.70
CA PHE A 2 31.14 0.11 9.55
C PHE A 2 32.25 -0.30 8.57
N ASP A 3 32.50 -1.59 8.44
CA ASP A 3 33.46 -2.13 7.47
C ASP A 3 32.70 -2.83 6.33
N ALA A 4 32.67 -2.17 5.18
CA ALA A 4 32.02 -2.70 3.98
C ALA A 4 32.68 -4.01 3.50
N PHE A 5 33.99 -4.18 3.70
CA PHE A 5 34.71 -5.40 3.32
C PHE A 5 34.36 -6.57 4.23
N GLU A 6 34.12 -6.33 5.52
CA GLU A 6 33.65 -7.38 6.44
C GLU A 6 32.24 -7.88 6.05
N ILE A 7 31.35 -6.98 5.64
CA ILE A 7 30.01 -7.32 5.13
C ILE A 7 30.13 -8.14 3.84
N ILE A 8 30.94 -7.68 2.87
CA ILE A 8 31.18 -8.39 1.62
C ILE A 8 31.79 -9.78 1.88
N ASN A 9 32.72 -9.90 2.82
CA ASN A 9 33.33 -11.18 3.20
C ASN A 9 32.33 -12.11 3.87
N LYS A 10 31.44 -11.61 4.75
CA LYS A 10 30.34 -12.41 5.31
C LYS A 10 29.34 -12.86 4.25
N ILE A 11 29.05 -12.02 3.26
CA ILE A 11 28.20 -12.39 2.12
C ILE A 11 28.88 -13.49 1.31
N LYS A 12 30.14 -13.32 0.91
CA LYS A 12 30.91 -14.34 0.17
C LYS A 12 31.06 -15.66 0.93
N LYS A 13 31.15 -15.61 2.26
CA LYS A 13 31.26 -16.80 3.10
C LYS A 13 29.95 -17.60 3.17
N ASN A 14 28.81 -16.91 3.12
CA ASN A 14 27.49 -17.53 3.33
C ASN A 14 26.69 -17.75 2.03
N LEU A 15 26.99 -16.99 0.97
CA LEU A 15 26.32 -17.03 -0.32
C LEU A 15 27.34 -17.34 -1.44
N THR A 16 26.99 -18.34 -2.23
CA THR A 16 27.70 -18.76 -3.45
C THR A 16 27.33 -17.86 -4.63
N ARG A 17 28.12 -17.92 -5.70
CA ARG A 17 27.84 -17.20 -6.96
C ARG A 17 26.47 -17.54 -7.54
N GLN A 18 26.04 -18.80 -7.44
CA GLN A 18 24.71 -19.24 -7.89
C GLN A 18 23.59 -18.55 -7.12
N ASP A 19 23.78 -18.33 -5.81
CA ASP A 19 22.78 -17.66 -4.98
C ASP A 19 22.63 -16.19 -5.37
N LEU A 20 23.75 -15.53 -5.67
CA LEU A 20 23.74 -14.15 -6.15
C LEU A 20 23.01 -14.05 -7.51
N LEU A 21 23.27 -14.98 -8.43
CA LEU A 21 22.56 -15.02 -9.72
C LEU A 21 21.05 -15.26 -9.53
N LEU A 22 20.65 -16.15 -8.62
CA LEU A 22 19.24 -16.38 -8.30
C LEU A 22 18.59 -15.16 -7.64
N LEU A 23 19.29 -14.46 -6.75
CA LEU A 23 18.79 -13.22 -6.16
C LEU A 23 18.65 -12.10 -7.21
N LEU A 24 19.60 -11.98 -8.14
CA LEU A 24 19.50 -11.06 -9.27
C LEU A 24 18.33 -11.44 -10.20
N LEU A 25 18.10 -12.73 -10.44
CA LEU A 25 16.95 -13.21 -11.17
C LEU A 25 15.64 -12.81 -10.46
N PHE A 26 15.53 -13.04 -9.14
CA PHE A 26 14.35 -12.63 -8.38
C PHE A 26 14.16 -11.11 -8.35
N LEU A 27 15.23 -10.34 -8.27
CA LEU A 27 15.16 -8.88 -8.40
C LEU A 27 14.65 -8.47 -9.78
N GLY A 28 15.15 -9.10 -10.84
CA GLY A 28 14.66 -8.91 -12.21
C GLY A 28 13.17 -9.28 -12.35
N LEU A 29 12.74 -10.41 -11.78
CA LEU A 29 11.34 -10.83 -11.76
C LEU A 29 10.45 -9.87 -10.95
N PHE A 30 10.94 -9.36 -9.83
CA PHE A 30 10.25 -8.35 -9.05
C PHE A 30 10.06 -7.07 -9.88
N ILE A 31 11.13 -6.52 -10.45
CA ILE A 31 11.07 -5.29 -11.24
C ILE A 31 10.16 -5.47 -12.46
N THR A 32 10.29 -6.57 -13.20
CA THR A 32 9.46 -6.83 -14.38
C THR A 32 7.98 -7.00 -14.02
N SER A 33 7.66 -7.81 -13.00
CA SER A 33 6.28 -8.00 -12.55
C SER A 33 5.63 -6.73 -12.01
N ARG A 34 6.40 -5.77 -11.47
CA ARG A 34 5.86 -4.50 -10.98
C ARG A 34 5.80 -3.42 -12.06
N LEU A 35 6.70 -3.40 -13.04
CA LEU A 35 6.77 -2.32 -14.04
C LEU A 35 6.00 -2.61 -15.34
N ILE A 36 5.85 -3.87 -15.74
CA ILE A 36 5.10 -4.21 -16.96
C ILE A 36 3.66 -3.72 -16.82
N ASN A 37 3.18 -2.94 -17.81
CA ASN A 37 1.83 -2.37 -17.84
C ASN A 37 1.46 -1.52 -16.61
N LEU A 38 2.45 -0.98 -15.88
CA LEU A 38 2.19 -0.26 -14.63
C LEU A 38 1.22 0.91 -14.84
N ASP A 39 1.36 1.69 -15.89
CA ASP A 39 0.49 2.84 -16.19
C ASP A 39 -0.79 2.47 -16.97
N ARG A 40 -0.99 1.19 -17.30
CA ARG A 40 -2.19 0.74 -18.03
C ARG A 40 -3.36 0.42 -17.11
N PHE A 41 -3.11 0.17 -15.82
CA PHE A 41 -4.18 0.03 -14.84
C PHE A 41 -4.89 1.39 -14.66
N PRO A 42 -6.23 1.47 -14.76
CA PRO A 42 -6.96 2.73 -14.59
C PRO A 42 -6.57 3.44 -13.30
N ILE A 43 -6.47 4.77 -13.34
CA ILE A 43 -6.12 5.54 -12.14
C ILE A 43 -7.21 5.39 -11.08
N PHE A 44 -6.83 5.10 -9.85
CA PHE A 44 -7.75 5.11 -8.72
C PHE A 44 -7.82 6.52 -8.10
N GLY A 45 -9.00 6.92 -7.61
CA GLY A 45 -9.25 8.25 -7.06
C GLY A 45 -8.21 8.72 -6.03
N ASP A 46 -7.84 7.87 -5.06
CA ASP A 46 -6.82 8.22 -4.06
C ASP A 46 -5.43 8.47 -4.70
N GLU A 47 -5.08 7.77 -5.78
CA GLU A 47 -3.79 7.99 -6.48
C GLU A 47 -3.71 9.41 -7.03
N GLY A 48 -4.82 9.94 -7.56
CA GLY A 48 -4.92 11.32 -8.04
C GLY A 48 -4.62 12.32 -6.93
N ILE A 49 -5.24 12.14 -5.75
CA ILE A 49 -5.01 12.99 -4.57
C ILE A 49 -3.52 13.00 -4.20
N TYR A 50 -2.93 11.80 -4.07
CA TYR A 50 -1.56 11.66 -3.56
C TYR A 50 -0.52 12.21 -4.53
N VAL A 51 -0.72 11.98 -5.84
CA VAL A 51 0.13 12.56 -6.89
C VAL A 51 0.01 14.08 -6.91
N ARG A 52 -1.21 14.63 -6.82
CA ARG A 52 -1.44 16.07 -6.77
C ARG A 52 -0.76 16.71 -5.55
N TRP A 53 -0.95 16.13 -4.36
CA TRP A 53 -0.28 16.60 -3.15
C TRP A 53 1.24 16.60 -3.29
N ALA A 54 1.81 15.56 -3.88
CA ALA A 54 3.25 15.52 -4.12
C ALA A 54 3.71 16.58 -5.13
N LYS A 55 2.93 16.86 -6.19
CA LYS A 55 3.18 17.98 -7.13
C LYS A 55 3.19 19.32 -6.40
N VAL A 56 2.20 19.59 -5.54
CA VAL A 56 2.11 20.84 -4.78
C VAL A 56 3.27 20.95 -3.79
N ALA A 57 3.51 19.91 -2.98
CA ALA A 57 4.59 19.88 -1.99
C ALA A 57 6.00 19.97 -2.61
N TRP A 58 6.16 19.54 -3.87
CA TRP A 58 7.40 19.70 -4.61
C TRP A 58 7.66 21.17 -4.98
N HIS A 59 6.66 21.87 -5.50
CA HIS A 59 6.82 23.24 -6.00
C HIS A 59 6.69 24.31 -4.91
N ASP A 60 6.02 24.01 -3.79
CA ASP A 60 5.89 24.91 -2.65
C ASP A 60 6.25 24.21 -1.34
N ALA A 61 7.34 24.65 -0.73
CA ALA A 61 7.85 24.08 0.52
C ALA A 61 6.90 24.30 1.71
N SER A 62 6.05 25.33 1.69
CA SER A 62 5.05 25.57 2.73
C SER A 62 3.99 24.47 2.77
N TRP A 63 3.75 23.81 1.64
CA TRP A 63 2.79 22.72 1.46
C TRP A 63 3.39 21.32 1.59
N ARG A 64 4.60 21.17 2.15
CA ARG A 64 5.19 19.83 2.40
C ARG A 64 4.31 18.92 3.27
N PHE A 65 3.46 19.50 4.11
CA PHE A 65 2.51 18.76 4.93
C PHE A 65 1.07 18.81 4.41
N ILE A 66 0.86 19.10 3.12
CA ILE A 66 -0.48 19.25 2.52
C ILE A 66 -1.39 18.04 2.78
N SER A 67 -0.87 16.82 2.83
CA SER A 67 -1.68 15.62 3.11
C SER A 67 -2.36 15.66 4.48
N LEU A 68 -1.84 16.43 5.43
CA LEU A 68 -2.46 16.62 6.74
C LEU A 68 -3.76 17.42 6.65
N THR A 69 -4.03 18.17 5.58
CA THR A 69 -5.35 18.82 5.36
C THR A 69 -6.48 17.80 5.23
N ASP A 70 -6.17 16.53 4.95
CA ASP A 70 -7.12 15.40 4.98
C ASP A 70 -6.76 14.36 6.07
N GLY A 71 -5.90 14.72 7.02
CA GLY A 71 -5.48 13.84 8.11
C GLY A 71 -4.61 12.65 7.68
N LYS A 72 -3.93 12.73 6.53
CA LYS A 72 -3.02 11.69 6.01
C LYS A 72 -1.57 12.06 6.31
N GLN A 73 -0.80 11.09 6.82
CA GLN A 73 0.60 11.30 7.18
C GLN A 73 1.48 11.51 5.91
N PRO A 74 2.59 12.26 6.01
CA PRO A 74 3.22 12.86 4.83
C PRO A 74 4.24 11.98 4.09
N LEU A 75 4.57 10.78 4.59
CA LEU A 75 5.65 9.97 4.00
C LEU A 75 5.42 9.67 2.53
N GLN A 76 4.19 9.31 2.15
CA GLN A 76 3.87 9.03 0.75
C GLN A 76 4.06 10.29 -0.12
N THR A 77 3.50 11.42 0.32
CA THR A 77 3.66 12.71 -0.36
C THR A 77 5.14 13.03 -0.60
N TRP A 78 5.98 12.88 0.42
CA TRP A 78 7.43 13.12 0.31
C TRP A 78 8.14 12.09 -0.56
N GLY A 79 7.76 10.82 -0.43
CA GLY A 79 8.37 9.71 -1.14
C GLY A 79 8.09 9.73 -2.64
N ILE A 80 7.01 10.36 -3.09
CA ILE A 80 6.69 10.54 -4.52
C ILE A 80 7.55 11.64 -5.16
N ILE A 81 7.96 12.68 -4.41
CA ILE A 81 8.67 13.86 -4.96
C ILE A 81 9.95 13.49 -5.75
N PRO A 82 10.86 12.62 -5.26
CA PRO A 82 12.02 12.22 -6.05
C PRO A 82 11.64 11.64 -7.42
N PHE A 83 10.61 10.81 -7.49
CA PHE A 83 10.16 10.22 -8.75
C PHE A 83 9.51 11.26 -9.67
N LEU A 84 8.79 12.26 -9.13
CA LEU A 84 8.26 13.37 -9.93
C LEU A 84 9.37 14.19 -10.59
N LYS A 85 10.53 14.33 -9.92
CA LYS A 85 11.70 14.99 -10.51
C LYS A 85 12.32 14.18 -11.66
N PHE A 86 12.29 12.85 -11.57
CA PHE A 86 12.78 11.98 -12.65
C PHE A 86 11.79 11.81 -13.80
N PHE A 87 10.48 11.83 -13.50
CA PHE A 87 9.40 11.59 -14.47
C PHE A 87 8.32 12.70 -14.41
N PRO A 88 8.67 13.98 -14.67
CA PRO A 88 7.72 15.09 -14.54
C PRO A 88 6.57 15.03 -15.56
N GLN A 89 6.76 14.34 -16.69
CA GLN A 89 5.76 14.12 -17.73
C GLN A 89 4.91 12.86 -17.48
N ASN A 90 5.14 12.12 -16.40
CA ASN A 90 4.29 11.00 -16.02
C ASN A 90 4.09 10.97 -14.50
N PRO A 91 3.29 11.89 -13.95
CA PRO A 91 3.09 12.00 -12.50
C PRO A 91 2.45 10.75 -11.88
N LEU A 92 1.54 10.08 -12.59
CA LEU A 92 0.96 8.82 -12.13
C LEU A 92 2.03 7.73 -11.99
N LEU A 93 2.90 7.55 -12.99
CA LEU A 93 4.03 6.62 -12.89
C LEU A 93 4.92 6.95 -11.70
N ALA A 94 5.25 8.23 -11.49
CA ALA A 94 6.04 8.66 -10.34
C ALA A 94 5.38 8.27 -9.01
N GLY A 95 4.05 8.43 -8.91
CA GLY A 95 3.26 7.95 -7.78
C GLY A 95 3.37 6.44 -7.58
N ARG A 96 3.24 5.65 -8.65
CA ARG A 96 3.30 4.18 -8.60
C ARG A 96 4.71 3.66 -8.29
N LEU A 97 5.75 4.34 -8.77
CA LEU A 97 7.15 3.99 -8.50
C LEU A 97 7.52 4.10 -7.01
N PHE A 98 6.87 4.97 -6.24
CA PHE A 98 7.01 4.97 -4.78
C PHE A 98 6.59 3.63 -4.17
N SER A 99 5.46 3.07 -4.61
CA SER A 99 4.99 1.76 -4.16
C SER A 99 5.88 0.63 -4.66
N VAL A 100 6.38 0.70 -5.90
CA VAL A 100 7.34 -0.30 -6.40
C VAL A 100 8.63 -0.29 -5.56
N ALA A 101 9.13 0.89 -5.21
CA ALA A 101 10.33 1.03 -4.39
C ALA A 101 10.11 0.51 -2.96
N THR A 102 8.97 0.83 -2.34
CA THR A 102 8.64 0.36 -0.99
C THR A 102 8.29 -1.12 -0.95
N GLY A 103 7.67 -1.67 -1.99
CA GLY A 103 7.52 -3.11 -2.21
C GLY A 103 8.87 -3.82 -2.34
N GLY A 104 9.82 -3.22 -3.07
CA GLY A 104 11.19 -3.74 -3.15
C GLY A 104 11.88 -3.75 -1.78
N PHE A 105 11.65 -2.71 -0.98
CA PHE A 105 12.10 -2.65 0.41
C PHE A 105 11.45 -3.74 1.28
N GLY A 106 10.16 -4.04 1.07
CA GLY A 106 9.44 -5.13 1.71
C GLY A 106 9.96 -6.52 1.32
N LEU A 107 10.25 -6.74 0.03
CA LEU A 107 10.88 -7.96 -0.49
C LEU A 107 12.20 -8.22 0.22
N VAL A 108 13.10 -7.23 0.26
CA VAL A 108 14.40 -7.35 0.94
C VAL A 108 14.22 -7.67 2.42
N GLY A 109 13.27 -7.01 3.09
CA GLY A 109 12.95 -7.27 4.49
C GLY A 109 12.49 -8.71 4.74
N LEU A 110 11.58 -9.22 3.90
CA LEU A 110 11.00 -10.54 4.09
C LEU A 110 12.01 -11.65 3.78
N VAL A 111 12.77 -11.48 2.70
CA VAL A 111 13.87 -12.37 2.32
C VAL A 111 14.93 -12.42 3.42
N SER A 112 15.33 -11.27 3.96
CA SER A 112 16.29 -11.18 5.06
C SER A 112 15.78 -11.82 6.34
N CYS A 113 14.51 -11.57 6.69
CA CYS A 113 13.84 -12.16 7.85
C CYS A 113 13.81 -13.69 7.75
N CYS A 114 13.34 -14.22 6.63
CA CYS A 114 13.25 -15.67 6.42
C CYS A 114 14.62 -16.33 6.35
N TYR A 115 15.61 -15.69 5.74
CA TYR A 115 17.00 -16.16 5.74
C TYR A 115 17.56 -16.24 7.16
N TYR A 116 17.35 -15.20 7.96
CA TYR A 116 17.80 -15.17 9.35
C TYR A 116 17.11 -16.22 10.24
N LEU A 117 15.82 -16.46 10.02
CA LEU A 117 15.04 -17.40 10.83
C LEU A 117 15.23 -18.86 10.43
N PHE A 118 15.33 -19.15 9.13
CA PHE A 118 15.24 -20.52 8.60
C PHE A 118 16.40 -20.92 7.66
N GLY A 119 17.35 -20.02 7.42
CA GLY A 119 18.58 -20.29 6.69
C GLY A 119 18.50 -20.04 5.17
N LYS A 120 19.49 -20.52 4.43
CA LYS A 120 19.69 -20.19 3.01
C LYS A 120 18.50 -20.55 2.10
N ARG A 121 17.89 -21.72 2.29
CA ARG A 121 16.84 -22.23 1.40
C ARG A 121 15.55 -21.42 1.48
N SER A 122 15.20 -20.89 2.65
CA SER A 122 13.99 -20.08 2.85
C SER A 122 14.05 -18.74 2.11
N MET A 123 15.26 -18.21 1.87
CA MET A 123 15.48 -16.96 1.14
C MET A 123 14.82 -16.97 -0.25
N TYR A 124 14.98 -18.06 -1.01
CA TYR A 124 14.41 -18.17 -2.36
C TYR A 124 12.89 -18.32 -2.34
N PHE A 125 12.36 -19.09 -1.39
CA PHE A 125 10.91 -19.24 -1.24
C PHE A 125 10.25 -17.95 -0.75
N ALA A 126 10.92 -17.19 0.12
CA ALA A 126 10.45 -15.87 0.53
C ALA A 126 10.40 -14.90 -0.66
N ALA A 127 11.44 -14.89 -1.50
CA ALA A 127 11.46 -14.09 -2.72
C ALA A 127 10.34 -14.50 -3.67
N PHE A 128 10.20 -15.80 -3.96
CA PHE A 128 9.12 -16.32 -4.79
C PHE A 128 7.74 -15.93 -4.26
N PHE A 129 7.44 -16.18 -2.99
CA PHE A 129 6.13 -15.87 -2.42
C PHE A 129 5.84 -14.37 -2.42
N TYR A 130 6.80 -13.52 -2.10
CA TYR A 130 6.56 -12.07 -2.13
C TYR A 130 6.29 -11.57 -3.55
N ILE A 131 7.02 -12.09 -4.54
CA ILE A 131 6.88 -11.66 -5.93
C ILE A 131 5.51 -12.10 -6.50
N PHE A 132 5.09 -13.33 -6.25
CA PHE A 132 3.92 -13.91 -6.91
C PHE A 132 2.66 -14.01 -6.04
N THR A 133 2.67 -13.52 -4.80
CA THR A 133 1.41 -13.40 -4.05
C THR A 133 0.63 -12.20 -4.59
N PRO A 134 -0.61 -12.40 -5.10
CA PRO A 134 -1.36 -11.33 -5.76
C PRO A 134 -1.55 -10.09 -4.89
N PHE A 135 -1.72 -10.30 -3.59
CA PHE A 135 -1.86 -9.25 -2.59
C PHE A 135 -0.69 -8.24 -2.66
N PHE A 136 0.56 -8.70 -2.69
CA PHE A 136 1.70 -7.77 -2.80
C PHE A 136 1.88 -7.26 -4.21
N LEU A 137 1.64 -8.11 -5.22
CA LEU A 137 1.76 -7.71 -6.62
C LEU A 137 0.87 -6.50 -6.92
N PHE A 138 -0.40 -6.52 -6.52
CA PHE A 138 -1.32 -5.41 -6.79
C PHE A 138 -0.96 -4.14 -6.01
N TYR A 139 -0.80 -4.24 -4.68
CA TYR A 139 -0.57 -3.05 -3.85
C TYR A 139 0.82 -2.43 -4.03
N ASP A 140 1.84 -3.18 -4.46
CA ASP A 140 3.14 -2.63 -4.85
C ASP A 140 3.09 -1.86 -6.18
N ARG A 141 2.01 -2.01 -6.97
CA ARG A 141 1.81 -1.34 -8.27
C ARG A 141 0.92 -0.10 -8.19
N MET A 142 0.10 0.02 -7.15
CA MET A 142 -0.80 1.17 -6.95
C MET A 142 -0.10 2.27 -6.17
N ALA A 143 -0.29 3.54 -6.52
CA ALA A 143 0.27 4.69 -5.79
C ALA A 143 -0.44 4.90 -4.44
N LEU A 144 -0.32 3.94 -3.52
CA LEU A 144 -0.91 3.91 -2.19
C LEU A 144 0.18 3.70 -1.13
N VAL A 145 -0.02 4.29 0.05
CA VAL A 145 0.93 4.12 1.18
C VAL A 145 0.98 2.68 1.73
N ASP A 146 0.00 1.83 1.39
CA ASP A 146 -0.14 0.50 1.99
C ASP A 146 1.04 -0.44 1.66
N SER A 147 1.70 -0.30 0.50
CA SER A 147 2.95 -1.03 0.21
C SER A 147 4.07 -0.65 1.20
N ALA A 148 4.23 0.64 1.49
CA ALA A 148 5.16 1.12 2.51
C ALA A 148 4.81 0.59 3.90
N VAL A 149 3.53 0.66 4.29
CA VAL A 149 3.06 0.13 5.58
C VAL A 149 3.38 -1.36 5.72
N ASN A 150 3.19 -2.15 4.66
CA ASN A 150 3.55 -3.56 4.64
C ASN A 150 5.06 -3.78 4.80
N ALA A 151 5.87 -3.06 4.04
CA ALA A 151 7.32 -3.14 4.11
C ALA A 151 7.84 -2.80 5.52
N PHE A 152 7.34 -1.71 6.11
CA PHE A 152 7.67 -1.35 7.49
C PHE A 152 7.19 -2.39 8.49
N ALA A 153 6.00 -2.98 8.33
CA ALA A 153 5.53 -4.06 9.22
C ALA A 153 6.51 -5.26 9.22
N ILE A 154 7.00 -5.66 8.05
CA ILE A 154 8.00 -6.72 7.90
C ILE A 154 9.30 -6.35 8.63
N TRP A 155 9.81 -5.14 8.41
CA TRP A 155 11.06 -4.69 9.02
C TRP A 155 10.95 -4.49 10.53
N ILE A 156 9.84 -3.96 11.02
CA ILE A 156 9.58 -3.82 12.47
C ILE A 156 9.52 -5.21 13.11
N PHE A 157 8.80 -6.16 12.51
CA PHE A 157 8.78 -7.55 12.98
C PHE A 157 10.18 -8.18 12.99
N PHE A 158 10.95 -7.99 11.92
CA PHE A 158 12.28 -8.58 11.82
C PHE A 158 13.26 -7.95 12.82
N LEU A 159 13.31 -6.62 12.87
CA LEU A 159 14.20 -5.88 13.77
C LEU A 159 13.84 -6.07 15.24
N SER A 160 12.56 -6.28 15.60
CA SER A 160 12.20 -6.63 16.98
C SER A 160 12.79 -7.97 17.41
N ILE A 161 12.83 -8.95 16.51
CA ILE A 161 13.46 -10.26 16.73
C ILE A 161 14.98 -10.12 16.85
N ILE A 162 15.63 -9.31 15.99
CA ILE A 162 17.07 -9.05 16.12
C ILE A 162 17.35 -8.35 17.45
N LEU A 163 16.56 -7.36 17.81
CA LEU A 163 16.74 -6.57 19.03
C LEU A 163 16.65 -7.45 20.29
N ILE A 164 15.63 -8.30 20.41
CA ILE A 164 15.52 -9.20 21.57
C ILE A 164 16.63 -10.25 21.62
N ARG A 165 17.12 -10.72 20.46
CA ARG A 165 18.18 -11.74 20.38
C ARG A 165 19.58 -11.18 20.64
N THR A 166 19.81 -9.90 20.33
CA THR A 166 21.15 -9.28 20.39
C THR A 166 21.30 -8.28 21.53
N ILE A 167 20.22 -7.59 21.91
CA ILE A 167 20.18 -6.55 22.95
C ILE A 167 21.27 -5.48 22.71
N ARG A 168 21.34 -4.99 21.46
CA ARG A 168 22.31 -3.98 21.06
C ARG A 168 21.65 -2.62 20.82
N LEU A 169 22.36 -1.56 21.20
CA LEU A 169 21.91 -0.18 21.03
C LEU A 169 21.74 0.21 19.56
N ASP A 170 22.66 -0.20 18.68
CA ASP A 170 22.59 0.12 17.25
C ASP A 170 21.34 -0.47 16.58
N VAL A 171 20.99 -1.72 16.91
CA VAL A 171 19.75 -2.36 16.44
C VAL A 171 18.52 -1.63 16.97
N ALA A 172 18.54 -1.21 18.24
CA ALA A 172 17.47 -0.40 18.83
C ALA A 172 17.29 0.94 18.10
N LEU A 173 18.38 1.67 17.83
CA LEU A 173 18.31 2.92 17.09
C LEU A 173 17.75 2.71 15.67
N ILE A 174 18.20 1.68 14.95
CA ILE A 174 17.65 1.33 13.63
C ILE A 174 16.16 0.97 13.72
N TYR A 175 15.75 0.17 14.71
CA TYR A 175 14.35 -0.16 14.96
C TYR A 175 13.51 1.11 15.22
N GLY A 176 14.01 2.04 16.04
CA GLY A 176 13.36 3.31 16.35
C GLY A 176 13.23 4.23 15.14
N LEU A 177 14.29 4.37 14.33
CA LEU A 177 14.26 5.13 13.07
C LEU A 177 13.26 4.53 12.08
N MET A 178 13.30 3.22 11.89
CA MET A 178 12.40 2.49 10.99
C MET A 178 10.94 2.67 11.40
N THR A 179 10.65 2.51 12.69
CA THR A 179 9.30 2.67 13.23
C THR A 179 8.84 4.14 13.18
N GLY A 180 9.74 5.09 13.40
CA GLY A 180 9.46 6.51 13.26
C GLY A 180 9.07 6.90 11.83
N MET A 181 9.84 6.44 10.83
CA MET A 181 9.50 6.63 9.41
C MET A 181 8.15 5.97 9.08
N ALA A 182 7.91 4.76 9.57
CA ALA A 182 6.64 4.06 9.38
C ALA A 182 5.45 4.83 9.98
N LEU A 183 5.62 5.49 11.13
CA LEU A 183 4.60 6.34 11.74
C LEU A 183 4.27 7.60 10.91
N LEU A 184 5.19 8.05 10.05
CA LEU A 184 4.93 9.07 9.04
C LEU A 184 4.18 8.53 7.80
N ALA A 185 3.99 7.21 7.70
CA ALA A 185 3.21 6.57 6.66
C ALA A 185 1.74 6.42 7.04
N LYS A 186 1.46 5.88 8.24
CA LYS A 186 0.09 5.62 8.71
C LYS A 186 -0.01 5.52 10.23
N SER A 187 -1.09 6.02 10.80
CA SER A 187 -1.39 5.95 12.25
C SER A 187 -1.46 4.50 12.76
N SER A 188 -1.88 3.56 11.92
CA SER A 188 -1.98 2.13 12.26
C SER A 188 -0.65 1.49 12.64
N VAL A 189 0.49 2.09 12.25
CA VAL A 189 1.83 1.59 12.62
C VAL A 189 2.07 1.61 14.13
N ARG A 190 1.33 2.43 14.89
CA ARG A 190 1.38 2.38 16.37
C ARG A 190 1.06 0.98 16.92
N LEU A 191 0.23 0.21 16.21
CA LEU A 191 -0.05 -1.18 16.52
C LEU A 191 1.21 -2.05 16.36
N PHE A 192 1.95 -1.89 15.27
CA PHE A 192 3.19 -2.62 15.02
C PHE A 192 4.29 -2.27 16.03
N LEU A 193 4.37 -1.00 16.43
CA LEU A 193 5.21 -0.60 17.55
C LEU A 193 4.82 -1.44 18.78
N GLY A 194 3.59 -1.36 19.26
CA GLY A 194 3.13 -2.16 20.42
C GLY A 194 3.40 -3.67 20.31
N LEU A 195 3.17 -4.27 19.13
CA LEU A 195 3.46 -5.68 18.85
C LEU A 195 4.96 -6.01 18.87
N GLY A 196 5.81 -5.05 18.51
CA GLY A 196 7.27 -5.15 18.59
C GLY A 196 7.74 -5.50 20.00
N PHE A 197 7.16 -4.87 21.03
CA PHE A 197 7.49 -5.12 22.44
C PHE A 197 7.23 -6.58 22.86
N LEU A 198 6.22 -7.24 22.26
CA LEU A 198 5.87 -8.62 22.59
C LEU A 198 6.96 -9.63 22.20
N ALA A 199 8.03 -9.20 21.49
CA ALA A 199 9.21 -10.03 21.28
C ALA A 199 9.86 -10.47 22.60
N ILE A 200 9.58 -9.82 23.72
CA ILE A 200 9.99 -10.28 25.07
C ILE A 200 9.61 -11.74 25.37
N ILE A 201 8.60 -12.29 24.69
CA ILE A 201 8.21 -13.71 24.80
C ILE A 201 9.37 -14.68 24.48
N PHE A 202 10.35 -14.26 23.69
CA PHE A 202 11.54 -15.06 23.36
C PHE A 202 12.48 -15.26 24.57
N LEU A 203 12.45 -14.38 25.58
CA LEU A 203 13.29 -14.52 26.79
C LEU A 203 12.74 -15.53 27.79
N VAL A 204 11.43 -15.82 27.74
CA VAL A 204 10.73 -16.71 28.69
C VAL A 204 11.17 -18.18 28.53
N SER A 205 11.87 -18.54 27.45
CA SER A 205 12.33 -19.93 27.23
C SER A 205 13.84 -20.13 27.17
N VAL A 206 14.65 -19.28 27.82
CA VAL A 206 16.01 -19.73 28.22
C VAL A 206 15.89 -20.71 29.40
N GLN A 207 15.07 -21.76 29.25
CA GLN A 207 15.06 -22.95 30.09
C GLN A 207 16.11 -23.93 29.57
N LYS A 208 17.36 -23.47 29.45
CA LYS A 208 18.47 -24.38 29.76
C LYS A 208 18.52 -24.44 31.29
N LYS A 209 18.70 -25.65 31.84
CA LYS A 209 18.73 -26.02 33.27
C LYS A 209 19.63 -25.15 34.18
N THR A 210 20.28 -24.13 33.65
CA THR A 210 21.32 -23.29 34.25
C THR A 210 21.13 -21.79 34.04
N SER A 211 20.06 -21.32 33.36
CA SER A 211 19.83 -19.87 33.25
C SER A 211 19.31 -19.31 34.57
N ASP A 212 20.19 -18.64 35.31
CA ASP A 212 19.83 -17.88 36.51
C ASP A 212 18.65 -16.95 36.18
N ARG A 213 17.59 -16.99 37.00
CA ARG A 213 16.42 -16.11 36.91
C ARG A 213 16.85 -14.64 36.81
N ARG A 214 17.98 -14.29 37.43
CA ARG A 214 18.59 -12.96 37.35
C ARG A 214 19.03 -12.58 35.93
N ASP A 215 19.53 -13.50 35.11
CA ASP A 215 19.94 -13.20 33.72
C ASP A 215 18.73 -12.90 32.83
N VAL A 216 17.65 -13.67 32.96
CA VAL A 216 16.40 -13.41 32.22
C VAL A 216 15.81 -12.04 32.61
N ILE A 217 15.81 -11.71 33.90
CA ILE A 217 15.37 -10.39 34.39
C ILE A 217 16.26 -9.28 33.81
N LYS A 218 17.60 -9.40 33.89
CA LYS A 218 18.54 -8.42 33.33
C LYS A 218 18.32 -8.20 31.83
N LYS A 219 18.18 -9.28 31.05
CA LYS A 219 17.90 -9.19 29.61
C LYS A 219 16.55 -8.53 29.32
N SER A 220 15.54 -8.82 30.13
CA SER A 220 14.20 -8.24 30.00
C SER A 220 14.21 -6.74 30.30
N ILE A 221 14.94 -6.32 31.34
CA ILE A 221 15.16 -4.90 31.67
C ILE A 221 15.93 -4.21 30.54
N ASN A 222 17.06 -4.77 30.10
CA ASN A 222 17.87 -4.16 29.05
C ASN A 222 17.09 -4.05 27.73
N TYR A 223 16.36 -5.09 27.35
CA TYR A 223 15.47 -5.03 26.19
C TYR A 223 14.40 -3.95 26.36
N SER A 224 13.77 -3.85 27.52
CA SER A 224 12.72 -2.85 27.78
C SER A 224 13.26 -1.42 27.71
N ILE A 225 14.46 -1.17 28.26
CA ILE A 225 15.14 0.13 28.16
C ILE A 225 15.45 0.47 26.71
N LEU A 226 16.08 -0.45 25.97
CA LEU A 226 16.41 -0.23 24.56
C LEU A 226 15.17 -0.04 23.69
N TYR A 227 14.12 -0.82 23.96
CA TYR A 227 12.84 -0.71 23.29
C TYR A 227 12.15 0.62 23.59
N PHE A 228 12.18 1.09 24.84
CA PHE A 228 11.64 2.39 25.23
C PHE A 228 12.40 3.55 24.58
N LEU A 229 13.74 3.47 24.53
CA LEU A 229 14.58 4.42 23.79
C LEU A 229 14.18 4.46 22.32
N SER A 230 14.01 3.30 21.69
CA SER A 230 13.61 3.19 20.29
C SER A 230 12.21 3.75 20.05
N SER A 231 11.27 3.47 20.96
CA SER A 231 9.90 3.99 20.92
C SER A 231 9.88 5.51 21.06
N THR A 232 10.72 6.06 21.94
CA THR A 232 10.90 7.49 22.12
C THR A 232 11.41 8.13 20.83
N LEU A 233 12.44 7.56 20.22
CA LEU A 233 12.97 8.02 18.94
C LEU A 233 11.89 7.99 17.84
N ALA A 234 11.13 6.90 17.74
CA ALA A 234 10.03 6.77 16.78
C ALA A 234 8.96 7.86 16.98
N LEU A 235 8.61 8.16 18.24
CA LEU A 235 7.65 9.21 18.58
C LEU A 235 8.21 10.60 18.31
N VAL A 236 9.50 10.86 18.55
CA VAL A 236 10.15 12.13 18.19
C VAL A 236 10.01 12.38 16.68
N ILE A 237 10.30 11.37 15.85
CA ILE A 237 10.12 11.46 14.39
C ILE A 237 8.65 11.69 14.03
N TYR A 238 7.72 10.94 14.63
CA TYR A 238 6.29 11.11 14.39
C TYR A 238 5.81 12.55 14.70
N ASN A 239 6.37 13.18 15.74
CA ASN A 239 6.02 14.53 16.15
C ASN A 239 6.51 15.64 15.21
N ILE A 240 7.37 15.34 14.21
CA ILE A 240 7.72 16.31 13.14
C ILE A 240 6.46 16.84 12.43
N GLN A 241 5.39 16.05 12.37
CA GLN A 241 4.12 16.48 11.78
C GLN A 241 3.43 17.63 12.52
N ARG A 242 3.81 17.93 13.77
CA ARG A 242 3.31 19.09 14.52
C ARG A 242 3.78 20.44 13.97
N LEU A 243 4.75 20.42 13.05
CA LEU A 243 5.13 21.62 12.29
C LEU A 243 4.00 22.11 11.37
N SER A 244 2.98 21.30 11.13
CA SER A 244 1.76 21.69 10.40
C SER A 244 0.62 22.01 11.36
N PRO A 245 -0.18 23.08 11.10
CA PRO A 245 -1.38 23.37 11.87
C PRO A 245 -2.45 22.28 11.73
N PHE A 246 -2.40 21.46 10.67
CA PHE A 246 -3.40 20.44 10.35
C PHE A 246 -3.16 19.08 11.04
N PHE A 247 -2.17 18.96 11.93
CA PHE A 247 -1.86 17.70 12.60
C PHE A 247 -3.07 17.04 13.31
N HIS A 248 -3.98 17.86 13.85
CA HIS A 248 -5.18 17.39 14.55
C HIS A 248 -6.17 16.65 13.65
N TYR A 249 -6.20 16.95 12.34
CA TYR A 249 -7.06 16.26 11.37
C TYR A 249 -6.74 14.76 11.23
N ILE A 250 -5.52 14.31 11.59
CA ILE A 250 -5.23 12.87 11.67
C ILE A 250 -6.20 12.18 12.63
N ALA A 251 -6.43 12.77 13.81
CA ALA A 251 -7.31 12.19 14.81
C ALA A 251 -8.77 12.21 14.35
N GLU A 252 -9.19 13.28 13.67
CA GLU A 252 -10.55 13.40 13.10
C GLU A 252 -10.80 12.40 11.99
N LYS A 253 -9.87 12.28 11.03
CA LYS A 253 -9.96 11.31 9.94
C LYS A 253 -10.02 9.88 10.46
N ASN A 254 -9.29 9.53 11.52
CA ASN A 254 -9.37 8.18 12.09
C ASN A 254 -10.79 7.82 12.60
N LYS A 255 -11.59 8.80 13.04
CA LYS A 255 -12.97 8.57 13.54
C LYS A 255 -13.93 8.09 12.44
N THR A 256 -13.61 8.29 11.16
CA THR A 256 -14.43 7.79 10.05
C THR A 256 -14.22 6.30 9.81
N PHE A 257 -13.06 5.76 10.16
CA PHE A 257 -12.71 4.34 9.94
C PHE A 257 -12.79 3.50 11.20
N VAL A 258 -12.63 4.11 12.38
CA VAL A 258 -12.52 3.43 13.67
C VAL A 258 -13.49 4.06 14.66
N MET A 259 -14.14 3.23 15.48
CA MET A 259 -15.03 3.68 16.54
C MET A 259 -14.30 4.54 17.57
N THR A 260 -14.95 5.61 17.99
CA THR A 260 -14.54 6.36 19.18
C THR A 260 -14.78 5.55 20.44
N LEU A 261 -14.11 5.90 21.55
CA LEU A 261 -14.35 5.24 22.84
C LEU A 261 -15.83 5.29 23.27
N GLY A 262 -16.51 6.41 23.03
CA GLY A 262 -17.94 6.57 23.37
C GLY A 262 -18.88 5.75 22.48
N GLU A 263 -18.54 5.56 21.19
CA GLU A 263 -19.29 4.63 20.32
C GLU A 263 -19.07 3.18 20.77
N PHE A 264 -17.83 2.82 21.11
CA PHE A 264 -17.46 1.47 21.50
C PHE A 264 -18.12 1.06 22.82
N THR A 265 -18.16 1.93 23.83
CA THR A 265 -18.81 1.58 25.12
C THR A 265 -20.32 1.43 25.01
N LYS A 266 -20.97 2.12 24.06
CA LYS A 266 -22.41 1.98 23.82
C LYS A 266 -22.76 0.70 23.06
N SER A 267 -21.95 0.33 22.06
CA SER A 267 -22.25 -0.80 21.16
C SER A 267 -20.98 -1.59 20.77
N PRO A 268 -20.32 -2.27 21.72
CA PRO A 268 -18.98 -2.83 21.49
C PRO A 268 -18.92 -3.93 20.41
N PHE A 269 -20.02 -4.66 20.20
CA PHE A 269 -20.06 -5.78 19.25
C PHE A 269 -20.71 -5.44 17.91
N VAL A 270 -21.10 -4.17 17.66
CA VAL A 270 -21.89 -3.79 16.48
C VAL A 270 -21.22 -4.17 15.16
N ASN A 271 -19.89 -3.99 15.07
CA ASN A 271 -19.13 -4.32 13.87
C ASN A 271 -18.51 -5.72 13.92
N PHE A 272 -18.43 -6.34 15.12
CA PHE A 272 -17.64 -7.54 15.37
C PHE A 272 -18.05 -8.73 14.51
N LEU A 273 -19.35 -9.03 14.45
CA LEU A 273 -19.86 -10.20 13.71
C LEU A 273 -19.67 -10.09 12.20
N GLY A 274 -19.71 -8.87 11.65
CA GLY A 274 -19.41 -8.62 10.24
C GLY A 274 -17.91 -8.73 9.98
N ASN A 275 -17.11 -8.02 10.77
CA ASN A 275 -15.67 -7.92 10.58
C ASN A 275 -14.96 -9.29 10.75
N ILE A 276 -15.37 -10.12 11.71
CA ILE A 276 -14.73 -11.42 11.96
C ILE A 276 -14.86 -12.39 10.77
N LYS A 277 -15.91 -12.23 9.94
CA LYS A 277 -16.13 -13.01 8.71
C LYS A 277 -15.37 -12.42 7.53
N ILE A 278 -15.35 -11.10 7.44
CA ILE A 278 -14.77 -10.37 6.32
C ILE A 278 -13.24 -10.38 6.35
N ILE A 279 -12.61 -10.21 7.52
CA ILE A 279 -11.15 -10.13 7.64
C ILE A 279 -10.44 -11.39 7.08
N PRO A 280 -10.83 -12.63 7.47
CA PRO A 280 -10.21 -13.82 6.89
C PRO A 280 -10.48 -13.92 5.40
N TYR A 281 -11.71 -13.66 4.94
CA TYR A 281 -12.06 -13.72 3.53
C TYR A 281 -11.18 -12.79 2.68
N TYR A 282 -11.00 -11.54 3.10
CA TYR A 282 -10.15 -10.58 2.39
C TYR A 282 -8.69 -11.04 2.33
N VAL A 283 -8.11 -11.50 3.46
CA VAL A 283 -6.72 -11.98 3.46
C VAL A 283 -6.57 -13.23 2.57
N LEU A 284 -7.46 -14.21 2.70
CA LEU A 284 -7.38 -15.46 1.93
C LEU A 284 -7.56 -15.20 0.42
N SER A 285 -8.53 -14.36 0.04
CA SER A 285 -8.84 -14.04 -1.35
C SER A 285 -7.67 -13.30 -2.02
N GLU A 286 -7.20 -12.21 -1.41
CA GLU A 286 -6.11 -11.40 -1.98
C GLU A 286 -4.78 -12.19 -2.07
N MET A 287 -4.57 -13.19 -1.20
CA MET A 287 -3.38 -14.06 -1.27
C MET A 287 -3.48 -15.19 -2.31
N GLY A 288 -4.58 -15.30 -3.05
CA GLY A 288 -4.81 -16.40 -4.00
C GLY A 288 -5.10 -17.74 -3.32
N TYR A 289 -5.69 -17.72 -2.12
CA TYR A 289 -6.14 -18.84 -1.27
C TYR A 289 -5.06 -19.86 -0.87
N VAL A 290 -4.43 -20.58 -1.80
CA VAL A 290 -3.53 -21.70 -1.50
C VAL A 290 -2.31 -21.26 -0.68
N ILE A 291 -1.70 -20.12 -0.99
CA ILE A 291 -0.55 -19.60 -0.24
C ILE A 291 -0.92 -19.36 1.23
N SER A 292 -2.10 -18.78 1.47
CA SER A 292 -2.57 -18.50 2.83
C SER A 292 -2.84 -19.78 3.63
N LEU A 293 -3.39 -20.82 2.99
CA LEU A 293 -3.57 -22.15 3.60
C LEU A 293 -2.23 -22.81 3.94
N ILE A 294 -1.23 -22.71 3.06
CA ILE A 294 0.13 -23.18 3.33
C ILE A 294 0.74 -22.39 4.51
N GLY A 295 0.45 -21.09 4.62
CA GLY A 295 0.83 -20.28 5.78
C GLY A 295 0.26 -20.81 7.09
N LEU A 296 -1.04 -21.15 7.12
CA LEU A 296 -1.70 -21.73 8.30
C LEU A 296 -1.14 -23.12 8.65
N ILE A 297 -0.94 -23.98 7.66
CA ILE A 297 -0.29 -25.30 7.84
C ILE A 297 1.14 -25.11 8.36
N GLY A 298 1.87 -24.17 7.80
CA GLY A 298 3.23 -23.85 8.21
C GLY A 298 3.29 -23.33 9.63
N LEU A 299 2.27 -22.58 10.08
CA LEU A 299 2.18 -22.08 11.44
C LEU A 299 2.00 -23.23 12.43
N TYR A 300 1.21 -24.25 12.09
CA TYR A 300 1.07 -25.48 12.88
C TYR A 300 2.40 -26.23 13.03
N PHE A 301 3.13 -26.45 11.93
CA PHE A 301 4.43 -27.12 11.99
C PHE A 301 5.48 -26.27 12.70
N LEU A 302 5.46 -24.94 12.49
CA LEU A 302 6.36 -24.03 13.18
C LEU A 302 6.09 -24.03 14.68
N PHE A 303 4.84 -24.13 15.11
CA PHE A 303 4.49 -24.24 16.53
C PHE A 303 5.10 -25.48 17.19
N LYS A 304 5.21 -26.60 16.46
CA LYS A 304 5.89 -27.81 16.94
C LYS A 304 7.41 -27.63 17.01
N LYS A 305 8.01 -26.87 16.09
CA LYS A 305 9.47 -26.69 15.99
C LYS A 305 10.01 -25.57 16.88
N ASP A 306 9.40 -24.39 16.80
CA ASP A 306 9.72 -23.18 17.53
C ASP A 306 8.41 -22.52 17.98
N LYS A 307 7.91 -23.00 19.12
CA LYS A 307 6.66 -22.53 19.72
C LYS A 307 6.64 -21.02 19.93
N ARG A 308 7.77 -20.39 20.27
CA ARG A 308 7.84 -18.96 20.58
C ARG A 308 7.75 -18.11 19.34
N LEU A 309 8.45 -18.49 18.27
CA LEU A 309 8.33 -17.81 17.00
C LEU A 309 6.91 -17.94 16.44
N ALA A 310 6.31 -19.13 16.50
CA ALA A 310 4.93 -19.34 16.09
C ALA A 310 3.95 -18.49 16.92
N GLN A 311 4.09 -18.48 18.25
CA GLN A 311 3.28 -17.63 19.13
C GLN A 311 3.44 -16.15 18.80
N TYR A 312 4.65 -15.68 18.51
CA TYR A 312 4.90 -14.29 18.15
C TYR A 312 4.20 -13.93 16.83
N ILE A 313 4.30 -14.77 15.81
CA ILE A 313 3.57 -14.59 14.54
C ILE A 313 2.05 -14.60 14.77
N VAL A 314 1.54 -15.53 15.59
CA VAL A 314 0.11 -15.58 15.98
C VAL A 314 -0.31 -14.26 16.64
N LEU A 315 0.48 -13.70 17.56
CA LEU A 315 0.17 -12.41 18.19
C LEU A 315 0.08 -11.27 17.16
N TRP A 316 0.97 -11.26 16.17
CA TRP A 316 0.96 -10.29 15.07
C TRP A 316 -0.24 -10.43 14.13
N ILE A 317 -0.88 -11.59 14.07
CA ILE A 317 -2.09 -11.82 13.28
C ILE A 317 -3.34 -11.55 14.13
N ILE A 318 -3.43 -12.18 15.30
CA ILE A 318 -4.65 -12.24 16.12
C ILE A 318 -4.92 -10.91 16.84
N ILE A 319 -3.91 -10.21 17.36
CA ILE A 319 -4.17 -8.93 18.05
C ILE A 319 -4.76 -7.89 17.08
N PRO A 320 -4.16 -7.63 15.90
CA PRO A 320 -4.78 -6.74 14.93
C PRO A 320 -6.14 -7.24 14.44
N PHE A 321 -6.28 -8.55 14.20
CA PHE A 321 -7.56 -9.16 13.82
C PHE A 321 -8.66 -8.84 14.82
N VAL A 322 -8.41 -9.04 16.12
CA VAL A 322 -9.38 -8.78 17.19
C VAL A 322 -9.69 -7.29 17.27
N ILE A 323 -8.67 -6.43 17.27
CA ILE A 323 -8.86 -4.96 17.35
C ILE A 323 -9.70 -4.46 16.17
N LEU A 324 -9.37 -4.86 14.94
CA LEU A 324 -10.13 -4.48 13.75
C LEU A 324 -11.54 -5.07 13.78
N GLY A 325 -11.68 -6.31 14.25
CA GLY A 325 -12.95 -6.98 14.49
C GLY A 325 -13.90 -6.09 15.28
N PHE A 326 -13.45 -5.63 16.45
CA PHE A 326 -14.27 -4.83 17.35
C PHE A 326 -14.49 -3.39 16.92
N VAL A 327 -13.43 -2.71 16.47
CA VAL A 327 -13.42 -1.24 16.46
C VAL A 327 -13.53 -0.65 15.03
N SER A 328 -13.28 -1.42 13.97
CA SER A 328 -13.35 -0.87 12.60
C SER A 328 -14.78 -0.71 12.10
N LYS A 329 -15.12 0.48 11.63
CA LYS A 329 -16.39 0.80 10.95
C LYS A 329 -16.39 0.32 9.50
N VAL A 330 -15.23 0.42 8.84
CA VAL A 330 -15.03 0.00 7.45
C VAL A 330 -13.66 -0.67 7.36
N ILE A 331 -13.62 -1.84 6.72
CA ILE A 331 -12.39 -2.59 6.46
C ILE A 331 -12.24 -2.75 4.96
N PHE A 332 -11.08 -2.36 4.44
CA PHE A 332 -10.66 -2.67 3.08
C PHE A 332 -9.50 -3.67 3.13
N PRO A 333 -9.39 -4.60 2.16
CA PRO A 333 -8.28 -5.55 2.07
C PRO A 333 -6.90 -4.90 2.21
N ARG A 334 -6.67 -3.71 1.63
CA ARG A 334 -5.41 -2.95 1.79
C ARG A 334 -4.97 -2.73 3.24
N TYR A 335 -5.89 -2.69 4.20
CA TYR A 335 -5.58 -2.51 5.63
C TYR A 335 -5.00 -3.78 6.27
N LEU A 336 -5.16 -4.93 5.62
CA LEU A 336 -4.80 -6.26 6.11
C LEU A 336 -3.55 -6.83 5.44
N ILE A 337 -2.91 -6.10 4.53
CA ILE A 337 -1.75 -6.55 3.74
C ILE A 337 -0.61 -7.12 4.60
N PHE A 338 -0.36 -6.54 5.78
CA PHE A 338 0.66 -7.02 6.71
C PHE A 338 0.35 -8.43 7.26
N VAL A 339 -0.92 -8.82 7.36
CA VAL A 339 -1.34 -10.17 7.78
C VAL A 339 -0.86 -11.18 6.74
N GLY A 340 -0.94 -10.82 5.45
CA GLY A 340 -0.38 -11.64 4.37
C GLY A 340 1.11 -11.88 4.56
N SER A 341 1.88 -10.85 4.92
CA SER A 341 3.31 -10.97 5.18
C SER A 341 3.59 -11.88 6.38
N MET A 342 2.79 -11.78 7.44
CA MET A 342 2.89 -12.66 8.62
C MET A 342 2.55 -14.12 8.29
N LEU A 343 1.68 -14.38 7.31
CA LEU A 343 1.37 -15.74 6.82
C LEU A 343 2.41 -16.29 5.83
N ILE A 344 3.12 -15.44 5.07
CA ILE A 344 4.21 -15.91 4.22
C ILE A 344 5.35 -16.52 5.05
N ILE A 345 5.72 -15.92 6.18
CA ILE A 345 6.84 -16.42 7.01
C ILE A 345 6.69 -17.93 7.36
N PRO A 346 5.55 -18.39 7.93
CA PRO A 346 5.35 -19.81 8.17
C PRO A 346 5.15 -20.63 6.88
N ALA A 347 4.60 -20.05 5.80
CA ALA A 347 4.51 -20.75 4.51
C ALA A 347 5.91 -21.08 3.96
N VAL A 348 6.83 -20.11 4.01
CA VAL A 348 8.24 -20.27 3.67
C VAL A 348 8.89 -21.34 4.53
N TYR A 349 8.62 -21.33 5.84
CA TYR A 349 9.13 -22.34 6.76
C TYR A 349 8.76 -23.74 6.27
N VAL A 350 7.48 -24.06 6.13
CA VAL A 350 7.06 -25.44 5.80
C VAL A 350 7.57 -25.91 4.44
N ILE A 351 7.52 -25.05 3.42
CA ILE A 351 8.01 -25.39 2.08
C ILE A 351 9.52 -25.61 2.07
N SER A 352 10.28 -24.80 2.82
CA SER A 352 11.74 -24.99 2.94
C SER A 352 12.14 -26.32 3.58
N GLN A 353 11.26 -26.94 4.38
CA GLN A 353 11.50 -28.23 5.02
C GLN A 353 11.15 -29.44 4.13
N VAL A 354 10.45 -29.24 3.01
CA VAL A 354 10.09 -30.35 2.10
C VAL A 354 11.35 -30.90 1.42
N LYS A 355 11.74 -32.12 1.79
CA LYS A 355 12.92 -32.81 1.23
C LYS A 355 12.58 -33.61 -0.04
N ASN A 356 11.37 -34.18 -0.13
CA ASN A 356 10.94 -34.94 -1.29
C ASN A 356 10.71 -34.01 -2.49
N LYS A 357 11.46 -34.24 -3.57
CA LYS A 357 11.42 -33.40 -4.77
C LYS A 357 10.04 -33.43 -5.45
N THR A 358 9.41 -34.60 -5.54
CA THR A 358 8.09 -34.76 -6.16
C THR A 358 7.02 -34.01 -5.37
N THR A 359 6.99 -34.15 -4.06
CA THR A 359 6.06 -33.40 -3.19
C THR A 359 6.27 -31.90 -3.34
N LEU A 360 7.53 -31.43 -3.36
CA LEU A 360 7.82 -30.01 -3.56
C LEU A 360 7.31 -29.52 -4.92
N ILE A 361 7.55 -30.25 -6.00
CA ILE A 361 7.10 -29.88 -7.35
C ILE A 361 5.57 -29.80 -7.39
N ILE A 362 4.87 -30.82 -6.89
CA ILE A 362 3.40 -30.84 -6.86
C ILE A 362 2.87 -29.62 -6.07
N THR A 363 3.43 -29.36 -4.88
CA THR A 363 3.01 -28.21 -4.07
C THR A 363 3.29 -26.88 -4.77
N MET A 364 4.44 -26.72 -5.43
CA MET A 364 4.76 -25.51 -6.20
C MET A 364 3.83 -25.34 -7.40
N VAL A 365 3.48 -26.43 -8.10
CA VAL A 365 2.52 -26.39 -9.22
C VAL A 365 1.15 -25.95 -8.71
N LEU A 366 0.66 -26.49 -7.59
CA LEU A 366 -0.62 -26.07 -7.00
C LEU A 366 -0.63 -24.59 -6.62
N ILE A 367 0.47 -24.08 -6.06
CA ILE A 367 0.62 -22.65 -5.75
C ILE A 367 0.59 -21.80 -7.03
N VAL A 368 1.37 -22.19 -8.05
CA VAL A 368 1.41 -21.45 -9.31
C VAL A 368 0.03 -21.45 -9.96
N LEU A 369 -0.67 -22.58 -10.00
CA LEU A 369 -2.03 -22.66 -10.55
C LEU A 369 -3.01 -21.74 -9.79
N SER A 370 -2.87 -21.61 -8.47
CA SER A 370 -3.80 -20.78 -7.69
C SER A 370 -3.60 -19.28 -7.89
N ILE A 371 -2.38 -18.82 -8.15
CA ILE A 371 -2.05 -17.40 -8.30
C ILE A 371 -1.99 -16.93 -9.75
N THR A 372 -1.76 -17.84 -10.71
CA THR A 372 -1.53 -17.46 -12.12
C THR A 372 -2.67 -16.62 -12.70
N TYR A 373 -3.93 -16.99 -12.45
CA TYR A 373 -5.08 -16.21 -12.94
C TYR A 373 -5.13 -14.81 -12.31
N PHE A 374 -4.89 -14.71 -11.00
CA PHE A 374 -4.85 -13.42 -10.29
C PHE A 374 -3.74 -12.53 -10.85
N ASP A 375 -2.50 -13.03 -10.91
CA ASP A 375 -1.35 -12.27 -11.37
C ASP A 375 -1.48 -11.85 -12.84
N TYR A 376 -1.99 -12.75 -13.69
CA TYR A 376 -2.29 -12.44 -15.09
C TYR A 376 -3.31 -11.31 -15.19
N ALA A 377 -4.42 -11.37 -14.45
CA ALA A 377 -5.44 -10.33 -14.46
C ALA A 377 -4.89 -8.99 -13.94
N ILE A 378 -4.08 -9.01 -12.87
CA ILE A 378 -3.47 -7.80 -12.30
C ILE A 378 -2.54 -7.10 -13.30
N VAL A 379 -1.82 -7.87 -14.14
CA VAL A 379 -0.80 -7.32 -15.04
C VAL A 379 -1.33 -7.04 -16.45
N PHE A 380 -2.30 -7.83 -16.93
CA PHE A 380 -2.73 -7.82 -18.32
C PHE A 380 -4.24 -7.64 -18.52
N ASP A 381 -5.08 -8.15 -17.61
CA ASP A 381 -6.54 -8.12 -17.74
C ASP A 381 -7.23 -7.46 -16.54
N HIS A 382 -7.03 -6.14 -16.44
CA HIS A 382 -7.46 -5.33 -15.30
C HIS A 382 -8.98 -5.34 -15.05
N LYS A 383 -9.79 -5.74 -16.03
CA LYS A 383 -11.25 -5.83 -15.90
C LYS A 383 -11.69 -7.05 -15.10
N ASN A 384 -10.91 -8.12 -15.17
CA ASN A 384 -11.26 -9.44 -14.64
C ASN A 384 -10.47 -9.82 -13.39
N ILE A 385 -9.79 -8.85 -12.75
CA ILE A 385 -9.09 -9.09 -11.49
C ILE A 385 -10.11 -9.64 -10.47
N PRO A 386 -9.87 -10.84 -9.91
CA PRO A 386 -10.80 -11.51 -8.99
C PRO A 386 -10.74 -10.91 -7.58
N PHE A 387 -10.95 -9.60 -7.46
CA PHE A 387 -11.04 -8.94 -6.17
C PHE A 387 -12.30 -9.35 -5.38
N PRO A 388 -12.24 -9.31 -4.05
CA PRO A 388 -13.43 -9.16 -3.22
C PRO A 388 -14.30 -7.99 -3.73
N GLU A 389 -15.62 -8.10 -3.55
CA GLU A 389 -16.59 -7.13 -4.06
C GLU A 389 -16.25 -5.67 -3.70
N VAL A 390 -15.76 -5.44 -2.47
CA VAL A 390 -15.40 -4.09 -2.02
C VAL A 390 -14.28 -3.46 -2.86
N ASP A 391 -13.22 -4.22 -3.16
CA ASP A 391 -12.06 -3.73 -3.91
C ASP A 391 -12.38 -3.68 -5.41
N ARG A 392 -13.21 -4.62 -5.89
CA ARG A 392 -13.77 -4.56 -7.24
C ARG A 392 -14.58 -3.28 -7.44
N GLY A 393 -15.39 -2.90 -6.44
CA GLY A 393 -16.10 -1.64 -6.41
C GLY A 393 -15.17 -0.42 -6.42
N GLN A 394 -14.06 -0.43 -5.68
CA GLN A 394 -13.15 0.71 -5.61
C GLN A 394 -12.26 0.89 -6.83
N TYR A 395 -11.66 -0.19 -7.32
CA TYR A 395 -10.59 -0.12 -8.31
C TYR A 395 -11.05 -0.41 -9.73
N VAL A 396 -12.18 -1.10 -9.91
CA VAL A 396 -12.61 -1.59 -11.23
C VAL A 396 -13.95 -0.99 -11.65
N GLU A 397 -15.00 -1.12 -10.84
CA GLU A 397 -16.39 -0.88 -11.28
C GLU A 397 -16.96 0.49 -10.85
N GLY A 398 -16.56 1.01 -9.69
CA GLY A 398 -17.19 2.16 -9.06
C GLY A 398 -16.69 3.52 -9.53
N VAL A 399 -17.25 4.58 -8.94
CA VAL A 399 -16.98 5.99 -9.31
C VAL A 399 -15.50 6.36 -9.22
N THR A 400 -14.76 5.76 -8.30
CA THR A 400 -13.33 6.01 -8.06
C THR A 400 -12.38 5.38 -9.08
N ALA A 401 -12.87 4.53 -9.99
CA ALA A 401 -12.07 3.92 -11.05
C ALA A 401 -12.03 4.82 -12.30
N GLY A 402 -10.84 5.25 -12.72
CA GLY A 402 -10.62 6.26 -13.78
C GLY A 402 -10.51 5.70 -15.21
N TRP A 403 -11.44 4.83 -15.63
CA TRP A 403 -11.46 4.29 -17.01
C TRP A 403 -11.67 5.38 -18.06
N GLY A 404 -10.79 5.49 -19.05
CA GLY A 404 -10.92 6.47 -20.12
C GLY A 404 -10.23 7.82 -19.87
N ILE A 405 -9.66 8.03 -18.66
CA ILE A 405 -9.05 9.32 -18.31
C ILE A 405 -7.83 9.62 -19.15
N LYS A 406 -6.98 8.62 -19.37
CA LYS A 406 -5.81 8.78 -20.24
C LYS A 406 -6.23 9.19 -21.65
N GLU A 407 -7.26 8.55 -22.19
CA GLU A 407 -7.80 8.83 -23.51
C GLU A 407 -8.41 10.23 -23.62
N ILE A 408 -9.14 10.70 -22.60
CA ILE A 408 -9.66 12.07 -22.52
C ILE A 408 -8.53 13.09 -22.51
N VAL A 409 -7.51 12.86 -21.69
CA VAL A 409 -6.37 13.77 -21.56
C VAL A 409 -5.54 13.77 -22.85
N ASP A 410 -5.29 12.61 -23.45
CA ASP A 410 -4.56 12.49 -24.72
C ASP A 410 -5.30 13.19 -25.87
N TYR A 411 -6.63 13.03 -25.95
CA TYR A 411 -7.47 13.76 -26.91
C TYR A 411 -7.37 15.27 -26.70
N SER A 412 -7.51 15.72 -25.44
CA SER A 412 -7.44 17.13 -25.07
C SER A 412 -6.06 17.73 -25.36
N ARG A 413 -4.99 16.97 -25.12
CA ARG A 413 -3.62 17.37 -25.42
C ARG A 413 -3.36 17.51 -26.92
N GLN A 414 -4.03 16.73 -27.77
CA GLN A 414 -3.95 16.95 -29.22
C GLN A 414 -4.61 18.27 -29.61
N LYS A 415 -5.78 18.57 -29.03
CA LYS A 415 -6.51 19.82 -29.28
C LYS A 415 -5.81 21.07 -28.73
N SER A 416 -5.06 20.92 -27.64
CA SER A 416 -4.31 22.03 -27.02
C SER A 416 -3.18 22.59 -27.88
N LYS A 417 -2.76 21.86 -28.93
CA LYS A 417 -1.82 22.33 -29.96
C LYS A 417 -2.40 23.39 -30.89
N GLU A 418 -3.72 23.38 -31.09
CA GLU A 418 -4.42 24.34 -31.96
C GLU A 418 -4.83 25.57 -31.15
N LYS A 419 -5.42 25.34 -29.98
CA LYS A 419 -6.09 26.37 -29.16
C LYS A 419 -6.09 25.88 -27.71
N LYS A 420 -6.01 26.79 -26.73
CA LYS A 420 -6.02 26.41 -25.31
C LYS A 420 -7.26 25.57 -24.98
N VAL A 421 -7.08 24.53 -24.17
CA VAL A 421 -8.16 23.63 -23.73
C VAL A 421 -8.48 23.86 -22.27
N ILE A 422 -9.76 23.98 -21.93
CA ILE A 422 -10.26 24.03 -20.55
C ILE A 422 -11.06 22.74 -20.29
N LEU A 423 -10.70 22.03 -19.23
CA LEU A 423 -11.36 20.81 -18.77
C LEU A 423 -12.19 21.16 -17.54
N LEU A 424 -13.52 21.03 -17.64
CA LEU A 424 -14.45 21.17 -16.53
C LEU A 424 -14.70 19.77 -15.94
N ALA A 425 -14.22 19.54 -14.72
CA ALA A 425 -14.31 18.27 -14.03
C ALA A 425 -15.40 18.28 -12.95
N GLU A 426 -16.21 17.23 -12.88
CA GLU A 426 -17.16 16.98 -11.78
C GLU A 426 -16.43 16.59 -10.47
N GLY A 427 -15.98 17.62 -9.76
CA GLY A 427 -15.28 17.57 -8.48
C GLY A 427 -13.75 17.63 -8.59
N ASN A 428 -13.11 18.00 -7.48
CA ASN A 428 -11.67 18.29 -7.39
C ASN A 428 -10.98 17.66 -6.17
N PHE A 429 -11.64 16.73 -5.48
CA PHE A 429 -11.07 16.04 -4.32
C PHE A 429 -11.46 14.56 -4.31
N GLY A 430 -10.50 13.67 -4.61
CA GLY A 430 -10.69 12.21 -4.62
C GLY A 430 -11.54 11.68 -5.78
N VAL A 431 -11.73 12.49 -6.81
CA VAL A 431 -12.62 12.23 -7.94
C VAL A 431 -11.95 12.68 -9.24
N ILE A 432 -12.76 12.89 -10.29
CA ILE A 432 -12.31 13.06 -11.66
C ILE A 432 -11.28 14.19 -11.86
N GLY A 433 -11.39 15.30 -11.13
CA GLY A 433 -10.41 16.39 -11.21
C GLY A 433 -9.01 15.96 -10.80
N ASP A 434 -8.85 15.33 -9.64
CA ASP A 434 -7.54 14.84 -9.17
C ASP A 434 -6.99 13.73 -10.09
N GLN A 435 -7.88 12.90 -10.63
CA GLN A 435 -7.50 11.86 -11.59
C GLN A 435 -6.97 12.46 -12.89
N ILE A 436 -7.60 13.51 -13.42
CA ILE A 436 -7.12 14.23 -14.61
C ILE A 436 -5.78 14.92 -14.31
N ASP A 437 -5.64 15.60 -13.17
CA ASP A 437 -4.42 16.33 -12.79
C ASP A 437 -3.16 15.43 -12.75
N ALA A 438 -3.33 14.15 -12.40
CA ALA A 438 -2.25 13.16 -12.40
C ALA A 438 -1.71 12.81 -13.81
N TYR A 439 -2.42 13.20 -14.88
CA TYR A 439 -1.97 13.05 -16.26
C TYR A 439 -1.53 14.37 -16.92
N LEU A 440 -1.73 15.51 -16.25
CA LEU A 440 -1.33 16.82 -16.78
C LEU A 440 0.16 17.08 -16.58
N TRP A 441 0.82 17.63 -17.60
CA TRP A 441 2.22 18.02 -17.52
C TRP A 441 2.38 19.46 -17.01
N PRO A 442 3.54 19.83 -16.44
CA PRO A 442 3.75 21.19 -15.91
C PRO A 442 3.62 22.31 -16.96
N ILE A 443 3.88 22.02 -18.24
CA ILE A 443 3.84 23.00 -19.34
C ILE A 443 2.89 22.46 -20.41
N GLU A 444 1.59 22.54 -20.14
CA GLU A 444 0.54 22.25 -21.11
C GLU A 444 -0.34 23.48 -21.33
N ASN A 445 -0.77 23.69 -22.58
CA ASN A 445 -1.77 24.70 -22.91
C ASN A 445 -3.19 24.22 -22.54
N MET A 446 -3.32 23.70 -21.32
CA MET A 446 -4.55 23.15 -20.77
C MET A 446 -4.79 23.68 -19.35
N GLU A 447 -6.05 23.90 -19.02
CA GLU A 447 -6.47 24.34 -17.69
C GLU A 447 -7.53 23.38 -17.17
N LEU A 448 -7.38 22.94 -15.92
CA LEU A 448 -8.35 22.08 -15.25
C LEU A 448 -9.11 22.90 -14.20
N ARG A 449 -10.44 22.88 -14.31
CA ARG A 449 -11.36 23.50 -13.33
C ARG A 449 -12.27 22.42 -12.78
N GLY A 450 -12.21 22.18 -11.48
CA GLY A 450 -13.13 21.24 -10.83
C GLY A 450 -14.26 21.97 -10.11
N TYR A 451 -15.48 21.46 -10.28
CA TYR A 451 -16.72 22.01 -9.70
C TYR A 451 -17.46 20.93 -8.93
N TRP A 452 -17.99 21.27 -7.75
CA TRP A 452 -18.84 20.36 -6.97
C TRP A 452 -20.03 21.10 -6.35
N PRO A 453 -21.26 20.85 -6.82
CA PRO A 453 -21.61 20.09 -8.03
C PRO A 453 -21.15 20.79 -9.33
N LEU A 454 -21.08 20.04 -10.43
CA LEU A 454 -20.93 20.61 -11.78
C LEU A 454 -22.32 20.62 -12.43
N ASP A 455 -23.01 21.77 -12.37
CA ASP A 455 -24.37 21.94 -12.85
C ASP A 455 -24.45 22.96 -14.01
N LYS A 456 -25.67 23.20 -14.50
CA LYS A 456 -25.94 24.09 -15.64
C LYS A 456 -25.34 25.48 -15.46
N ASN A 457 -25.36 26.02 -14.25
CA ASN A 457 -24.85 27.36 -13.97
C ASN A 457 -23.35 27.47 -14.29
N GLU A 458 -22.56 26.50 -13.86
CA GLU A 458 -21.12 26.43 -14.13
C GLU A 458 -20.87 26.27 -15.63
N LEU A 459 -21.68 25.48 -16.33
CA LEU A 459 -21.59 25.33 -17.78
C LEU A 459 -21.84 26.67 -18.50
N LEU A 460 -22.92 27.38 -18.16
CA LEU A 460 -23.26 28.68 -18.73
C LEU A 460 -22.19 29.74 -18.45
N GLN A 461 -21.66 29.77 -17.22
CA GLN A 461 -20.58 30.69 -16.84
C GLN A 461 -19.30 30.46 -17.65
N ASN A 462 -19.03 29.22 -18.08
CA ASN A 462 -17.85 28.87 -18.87
C ASN A 462 -18.09 29.01 -20.39
N GLN A 463 -19.31 29.27 -20.88
CA GLN A 463 -19.56 29.48 -22.33
C GLN A 463 -18.79 30.67 -22.90
N LYS A 464 -18.52 31.70 -22.08
CA LYS A 464 -17.69 32.86 -22.47
C LYS A 464 -16.29 32.45 -22.94
N GLU A 465 -15.77 31.33 -22.43
CA GLU A 465 -14.42 30.83 -22.74
C GLU A 465 -14.34 30.22 -24.15
N LEU A 466 -15.47 29.84 -24.76
CA LEU A 466 -15.51 29.22 -26.09
C LEU A 466 -15.00 30.15 -27.20
N THR A 467 -15.04 31.47 -26.96
CA THR A 467 -14.50 32.48 -27.88
C THR A 467 -13.02 32.21 -28.18
N THR A 468 -12.21 31.96 -27.15
CA THR A 468 -10.75 31.87 -27.24
C THR A 468 -10.18 30.52 -26.80
N ASN A 469 -11.02 29.60 -26.30
CA ASN A 469 -10.60 28.24 -25.89
C ASN A 469 -11.49 27.14 -26.49
N TYR A 470 -11.04 25.89 -26.43
CA TYR A 470 -11.89 24.71 -26.45
C TYR A 470 -12.30 24.38 -25.01
N VAL A 471 -13.55 24.02 -24.76
CA VAL A 471 -14.04 23.69 -23.41
C VAL A 471 -14.68 22.31 -23.43
N TYR A 472 -14.12 21.38 -22.67
CA TYR A 472 -14.65 20.04 -22.50
C TYR A 472 -15.14 19.82 -21.07
N VAL A 473 -16.14 18.95 -20.93
CA VAL A 473 -16.84 18.69 -19.69
C VAL A 473 -16.77 17.19 -19.38
N ILE A 474 -16.37 16.84 -18.16
CA ILE A 474 -16.14 15.47 -17.73
C ILE A 474 -16.95 15.16 -16.48
N PHE A 475 -17.85 14.19 -16.58
CA PHE A 475 -18.70 13.70 -15.49
C PHE A 475 -18.32 12.28 -15.09
N SER A 476 -18.37 11.98 -13.79
CA SER A 476 -18.04 10.65 -13.24
C SER A 476 -19.05 10.11 -12.22
N HIS A 477 -19.93 10.95 -11.70
CA HIS A 477 -20.97 10.61 -10.71
C HIS A 477 -22.37 10.62 -11.31
N ARG A 478 -22.56 11.36 -12.41
CA ARG A 478 -23.84 11.48 -13.11
C ARG A 478 -23.95 10.47 -14.26
N GLN A 479 -25.16 9.93 -14.46
CA GLN A 479 -25.47 9.04 -15.59
C GLN A 479 -26.48 9.66 -16.57
N ASP A 480 -27.39 10.50 -16.06
CA ASP A 480 -28.43 11.14 -16.85
C ASP A 480 -28.18 12.64 -16.98
N PHE A 481 -28.30 13.16 -18.20
CA PHE A 481 -28.06 14.56 -18.51
C PHE A 481 -29.36 15.21 -19.01
N PRO A 482 -29.78 16.34 -18.41
CA PRO A 482 -30.93 17.08 -18.92
C PRO A 482 -30.72 17.56 -20.36
N VAL A 483 -31.78 17.51 -21.18
CA VAL A 483 -31.73 17.85 -22.62
C VAL A 483 -31.40 19.33 -22.84
N ASP A 484 -31.74 20.19 -21.88
CA ASP A 484 -31.53 21.64 -21.94
C ASP A 484 -30.11 22.08 -21.54
N TRP A 485 -29.19 21.13 -21.35
CA TRP A 485 -27.81 21.42 -21.01
C TRP A 485 -26.98 21.76 -22.25
N PRO A 486 -26.08 22.75 -22.15
CA PRO A 486 -25.31 23.24 -23.29
C PRO A 486 -24.12 22.32 -23.62
N ILE A 487 -24.33 21.01 -23.76
CA ILE A 487 -23.27 20.04 -23.97
C ILE A 487 -23.57 19.09 -25.14
N LYS A 488 -22.52 18.71 -25.86
CA LYS A 488 -22.55 17.66 -26.88
C LYS A 488 -21.70 16.49 -26.43
N HIS A 489 -22.31 15.31 -26.29
CA HIS A 489 -21.59 14.10 -25.92
C HIS A 489 -20.58 13.69 -27.00
N ILE A 490 -19.32 13.50 -26.60
CA ILE A 490 -18.26 13.00 -27.45
C ILE A 490 -18.14 11.48 -27.27
N LYS A 491 -18.00 11.02 -26.02
CA LYS A 491 -17.75 9.61 -25.72
C LYS A 491 -18.16 9.22 -24.31
N ARG A 492 -18.65 7.98 -24.18
CA ARG A 492 -18.88 7.29 -22.90
C ARG A 492 -17.80 6.24 -22.68
N TYR A 493 -17.18 6.27 -21.52
CA TYR A 493 -16.23 5.26 -21.07
C TYR A 493 -16.89 4.40 -19.99
N GLY A 494 -17.52 3.30 -20.42
CA GLY A 494 -18.18 2.34 -19.53
C GLY A 494 -17.16 1.59 -18.67
N LYS A 495 -17.46 1.43 -17.38
CA LYS A 495 -16.66 0.62 -16.46
C LYS A 495 -17.12 -0.84 -16.51
N PRO A 496 -16.27 -1.83 -16.17
CA PRO A 496 -16.70 -3.22 -16.09
C PRO A 496 -17.96 -3.38 -15.22
N GLY A 497 -18.89 -4.22 -15.67
CA GLY A 497 -20.21 -4.38 -15.04
C GLY A 497 -21.22 -3.27 -15.37
N ASP A 498 -20.82 -2.23 -16.10
CA ASP A 498 -21.65 -1.12 -16.62
C ASP A 498 -22.45 -0.35 -15.56
N LYS A 499 -22.11 -0.49 -14.27
CA LYS A 499 -22.75 0.20 -13.14
C LYS A 499 -22.44 1.69 -13.08
N ALA A 500 -21.34 2.12 -13.70
CA ALA A 500 -20.90 3.50 -13.76
C ALA A 500 -20.06 3.74 -15.03
N ALA A 501 -19.95 5.00 -15.43
CA ALA A 501 -19.18 5.41 -16.60
C ALA A 501 -18.58 6.80 -16.40
N ILE A 502 -17.59 7.14 -17.22
CA ILE A 502 -17.09 8.51 -17.35
C ILE A 502 -17.61 9.07 -18.67
N TYR A 503 -18.25 10.24 -18.60
CA TYR A 503 -18.82 10.92 -19.76
C TYR A 503 -17.94 12.09 -20.17
N PHE A 504 -17.55 12.12 -21.43
CA PHE A 504 -16.76 13.17 -22.04
C PHE A 504 -17.60 13.93 -23.05
N SER A 505 -17.73 15.24 -22.85
CA SER A 505 -18.60 16.11 -23.65
C SER A 505 -17.87 17.40 -24.04
N GLU A 506 -18.33 18.04 -25.10
CA GLU A 506 -17.96 19.40 -25.51
C GLU A 506 -19.00 20.40 -25.00
N LEU A 507 -18.56 21.55 -24.51
CA LEU A 507 -19.45 22.66 -24.16
C LEU A 507 -19.85 23.42 -25.45
N LEU A 508 -21.14 23.65 -25.63
CA LEU A 508 -21.72 24.33 -26.79
C LEU A 508 -21.84 25.84 -26.56
N PRO A 509 -21.78 26.66 -27.62
CA PRO A 509 -21.98 28.10 -27.52
C PRO A 509 -23.43 28.44 -27.17
N PRO A 510 -23.70 29.68 -26.69
CA PRO A 510 -25.05 30.13 -26.38
C PRO A 510 -26.03 29.93 -27.55
N GLY A 511 -27.23 29.42 -27.27
CA GLY A 511 -28.30 29.25 -28.27
C GLY A 511 -28.21 27.98 -29.14
N SER A 512 -27.38 27.00 -28.77
CA SER A 512 -27.13 25.77 -29.54
C SER A 512 -27.78 24.51 -28.94
N PHE A 513 -28.84 24.64 -28.16
CA PHE A 513 -29.48 23.55 -27.39
C PHE A 513 -30.96 23.43 -27.72
#